data_AF-A0A1Q9PJF1-F1
#
_entry.id   AF-A0A1Q9PJF1-F1
#
_cell.length_a   1.000
_cell.length_b   1.000
_cell.length_c   1.000
_cell.angle_alpha   90.00
_cell.angle_beta   90.00
_cell.angle_gamma   90.00
#
_symmetry.space_group_name_H-M   'P 1'
#
loop_
_entity.id
_entity.type
_entity.pdbx_description
1 polymer ?
#
loop_
_entity_poly.entity_id
_entity_poly.type
_entity_poly.pdbx_seq_one_letter_code
_entity_poly.pdbx_strand_id
1 'polypeptide(L)'
;MLRSTNILGIITGKKKAIKYKVIVFYILTKPSNTGSALNRWGTDPFLYRLSTIGKYGIPIKPSETYKRLYKNQFKTYEIKGIHLAPIADIKHFVNLNYKQHVCNYTSYGRETLYKTLDPLISYEIAKLTKAYHEGITVEYFDYRISKYSMQKGKCAITQQFLRADDMHCHHKLPKFLGGNDAFDNLVIIDPFVHKLIHATKIETIMKYLQILHLDGKQMKKVTQFRKVCKLEPILLD
;
A
#
# COMPACT_ATOMS: atom_id res chain seq x y z
N MET A 1 4.04 -41.78 2.87
CA MET A 1 3.43 -41.96 1.53
C MET A 1 2.69 -40.68 1.18
N LEU A 2 3.35 -39.77 0.45
CA LEU A 2 2.75 -38.52 -0.04
C LEU A 2 1.88 -38.84 -1.25
N ARG A 3 0.63 -38.34 -1.27
CA ARG A 3 -0.10 -38.11 -2.51
C ARG A 3 -0.68 -36.70 -2.51
N SER A 4 0.03 -35.86 -3.27
CA SER A 4 -0.41 -34.60 -3.81
C SER A 4 -1.54 -34.81 -4.82
N THR A 5 -2.59 -33.99 -4.75
CA THR A 5 -3.45 -33.72 -5.92
C THR A 5 -3.67 -32.22 -6.06
N ASN A 6 -3.18 -31.74 -7.20
CA ASN A 6 -3.31 -30.41 -7.77
C ASN A 6 -4.77 -29.96 -7.92
N ILE A 7 -5.05 -28.71 -7.59
CA ILE A 7 -6.01 -27.89 -8.34
C ILE A 7 -5.32 -26.55 -8.64
N LEU A 8 -5.21 -26.26 -9.93
CA LEU A 8 -4.51 -25.15 -10.55
C LEU A 8 -5.55 -24.20 -11.19
N GLY A 9 -5.29 -22.90 -11.17
CA GLY A 9 -6.01 -21.85 -11.90
C GLY A 9 -6.75 -20.92 -10.93
N ILE A 10 -6.61 -19.60 -10.96
CA ILE A 10 -6.51 -18.67 -12.09
C ILE A 10 -5.68 -17.44 -11.62
N ILE A 11 -5.31 -16.55 -12.55
CA ILE A 11 -4.76 -15.19 -12.37
C ILE A 11 -3.21 -15.20 -12.24
N THR A 12 -2.44 -15.03 -13.31
CA THR A 12 -2.25 -13.74 -13.98
C THR A 12 -1.53 -13.94 -15.32
N GLY A 13 -2.11 -13.41 -16.39
CA GLY A 13 -1.44 -13.30 -17.67
C GLY A 13 -0.34 -12.24 -17.61
N LYS A 14 0.93 -12.65 -17.65
CA LYS A 14 2.00 -11.82 -18.20
C LYS A 14 2.87 -12.65 -19.14
N LYS A 15 2.84 -12.22 -20.39
CA LYS A 15 3.51 -12.75 -21.57
C LYS A 15 5.01 -13.00 -21.31
N LYS A 16 5.49 -14.12 -21.85
CA LYS A 16 6.91 -14.44 -22.08
C LYS A 16 7.69 -13.18 -22.50
N ALA A 17 8.63 -12.74 -21.67
CA ALA A 17 9.65 -11.80 -22.09
C ALA A 17 10.73 -12.59 -22.84
N ILE A 18 10.80 -12.34 -24.14
CA ILE A 18 11.82 -12.81 -25.07
C ILE A 18 13.20 -12.44 -24.52
N LYS A 19 14.10 -13.42 -24.40
CA LYS A 19 15.52 -13.20 -24.14
C LYS A 19 16.11 -12.47 -25.35
N TYR A 20 16.15 -11.14 -25.31
CA TYR A 20 17.05 -10.39 -26.17
C TYR A 20 18.42 -10.36 -25.51
N LYS A 21 19.36 -11.11 -26.09
CA LYS A 21 20.80 -10.90 -25.88
C LYS A 21 21.12 -9.51 -26.42
N VAL A 22 21.08 -8.49 -25.55
CA VAL A 22 21.67 -7.20 -25.89
C VAL A 22 23.18 -7.37 -25.75
N ILE A 23 23.85 -7.49 -26.89
CA ILE A 23 25.30 -7.33 -26.96
C ILE A 23 25.57 -5.87 -26.61
N VAL A 24 26.03 -5.62 -25.39
CA VAL A 24 26.47 -4.30 -24.95
C VAL A 24 27.86 -4.09 -25.53
N PHE A 25 27.93 -3.48 -26.72
CA PHE A 25 29.16 -2.84 -27.18
C PHE A 25 29.37 -1.59 -26.33
N TYR A 26 30.53 -1.51 -25.69
CA TYR A 26 31.00 -0.33 -24.95
C TYR A 26 30.95 0.91 -25.85
N ILE A 27 30.13 1.90 -25.50
CA ILE A 27 30.16 3.22 -26.11
C ILE A 27 30.19 4.26 -24.99
N LEU A 28 31.36 4.89 -24.86
CA LEU A 28 31.65 5.97 -23.93
C LEU A 28 30.84 7.21 -24.33
N THR A 29 30.08 7.78 -23.39
CA THR A 29 29.44 9.09 -23.54
C THR A 29 30.51 10.18 -23.55
N LYS A 30 30.41 11.16 -24.49
CA LYS A 30 31.26 12.36 -24.43
C LYS A 30 30.85 13.22 -23.21
N PRO A 31 31.82 13.68 -22.38
CA PRO A 31 31.53 14.63 -21.32
C PRO A 31 31.17 16.01 -21.90
N SER A 32 30.27 16.71 -21.22
CA SER A 32 29.86 18.07 -21.55
C SER A 32 30.96 19.09 -21.20
N ASN A 33 31.25 19.97 -22.15
CA ASN A 33 31.85 21.30 -22.01
C ASN A 33 33.05 21.46 -21.05
N THR A 34 34.24 21.08 -21.52
CA THR A 34 35.46 21.84 -21.26
C THR A 34 36.20 22.03 -22.59
N GLY A 35 36.72 23.24 -22.80
CA GLY A 35 37.37 23.64 -24.03
C GLY A 35 38.60 22.81 -24.37
N SER A 36 38.87 22.72 -25.67
CA SER A 36 40.13 22.34 -26.32
C SER A 36 40.79 21.01 -25.90
N ALA A 37 40.98 20.15 -26.90
CA ALA A 37 41.80 18.95 -26.91
C ALA A 37 41.13 17.65 -26.41
N LEU A 38 40.14 17.14 -27.13
CA LEU A 38 39.79 15.71 -27.20
C LEU A 38 39.02 15.38 -28.51
N ASN A 39 39.55 15.85 -29.64
CA ASN A 39 39.12 15.44 -30.99
C ASN A 39 40.00 14.29 -31.52
N ARG A 40 40.34 13.31 -30.68
CA ARG A 40 41.33 12.29 -31.07
C ARG A 40 41.07 10.90 -30.50
N TRP A 41 39.80 10.47 -30.42
CA TRP A 41 39.44 9.05 -30.43
C TRP A 41 38.11 8.95 -31.19
N GLY A 42 38.06 8.04 -32.16
CA GLY A 42 37.17 8.04 -33.32
C GLY A 42 35.70 8.32 -33.01
N THR A 43 35.04 8.98 -33.94
CA THR A 43 33.58 8.96 -34.05
C THR A 43 33.14 7.51 -33.96
N ASP A 44 32.45 7.15 -32.88
CA ASP A 44 31.85 5.83 -32.74
C ASP A 44 31.14 5.50 -34.07
N PRO A 45 31.54 4.43 -34.77
CA PRO A 45 30.96 4.07 -36.06
C PRO A 45 29.44 3.93 -36.00
N PHE A 46 28.88 3.64 -34.82
CA PHE A 46 27.44 3.61 -34.59
C PHE A 46 26.83 5.01 -34.61
N LEU A 47 27.38 5.97 -33.85
CA LEU A 47 26.90 7.35 -33.84
C LEU A 47 27.07 8.04 -35.20
N TYR A 48 28.17 7.76 -35.91
CA TYR A 48 28.38 8.25 -37.26
C TYR A 48 27.32 7.68 -38.22
N ARG A 49 27.03 6.38 -38.16
CA ARG A 49 25.95 5.76 -38.95
C ARG A 49 24.57 6.29 -38.60
N LEU A 50 24.31 6.65 -37.35
CA LEU A 50 23.04 7.25 -36.95
C LEU A 50 22.89 8.69 -37.45
N SER A 51 23.97 9.45 -37.48
CA SER A 51 23.96 10.84 -37.98
C SER A 51 23.65 10.97 -39.47
N THR A 52 23.89 9.92 -40.27
CA THR A 52 23.55 9.94 -41.71
C THR A 52 22.07 9.64 -41.98
N ILE A 53 21.37 8.99 -41.05
CA ILE A 53 19.98 8.51 -41.24
C ILE A 53 18.95 9.17 -40.32
N GLY A 54 19.39 9.85 -39.26
CA GLY A 54 18.53 10.33 -38.20
C GLY A 54 18.89 11.72 -37.70
N LYS A 55 17.93 12.38 -37.05
CA LYS A 55 18.09 13.71 -36.48
C LYS A 55 18.43 13.60 -35.00
N TYR A 56 19.49 14.26 -34.55
CA TYR A 56 19.87 14.28 -33.14
C TYR A 56 19.27 15.51 -32.43
N GLY A 57 18.50 15.29 -31.37
CA GLY A 57 17.83 16.37 -30.65
C GLY A 57 17.02 15.90 -29.44
N ILE A 58 16.44 16.85 -28.73
CA ILE A 58 15.44 16.54 -27.69
C ILE A 58 14.14 16.14 -28.41
N PRO A 59 13.47 15.03 -28.04
CA PRO A 59 12.22 14.63 -28.69
C PRO A 59 11.13 15.69 -28.57
N ILE A 60 10.68 16.20 -29.72
CA ILE A 60 9.65 17.24 -29.81
C ILE A 60 8.26 16.59 -29.81
N LYS A 61 8.09 15.49 -30.56
CA LYS A 61 6.83 14.73 -30.65
C LYS A 61 7.07 13.23 -30.38
N PRO A 62 7.47 12.86 -29.15
CA PRO A 62 7.70 11.46 -28.81
C PRO A 62 6.40 10.66 -28.79
N SER A 63 6.50 9.36 -29.04
CA SER A 63 5.37 8.42 -28.93
C SER A 63 4.87 8.32 -27.49
N GLU A 64 3.64 7.87 -27.30
CA GLU A 64 3.05 7.71 -25.96
C GLU A 64 3.85 6.72 -25.08
N THR A 65 4.38 5.67 -25.71
CA THR A 65 5.25 4.70 -25.02
C THR A 65 6.54 5.35 -24.53
N TYR A 66 7.12 6.27 -25.32
CA TYR A 66 8.35 6.97 -24.94
C TYR A 66 8.11 7.88 -23.72
N LYS A 67 7.02 8.65 -23.72
CA LYS A 67 6.65 9.53 -22.59
C LYS A 67 6.44 8.75 -21.28
N ARG A 68 5.88 7.53 -21.38
CA ARG A 68 5.67 6.67 -20.21
C ARG A 68 6.96 6.13 -19.60
N LEU A 69 7.98 5.88 -20.42
CA LEU A 69 9.22 5.21 -20.00
C LEU A 69 10.36 6.19 -19.70
N TYR A 70 10.35 7.37 -20.30
CA TYR A 70 11.46 8.33 -20.27
C TYR A 70 10.98 9.74 -19.93
N LYS A 71 11.84 10.51 -19.24
CA LYS A 71 11.61 11.88 -18.77
C LYS A 71 11.61 12.94 -19.87
N ASN A 72 12.01 12.58 -21.09
CA ASN A 72 12.06 13.46 -22.26
C ASN A 72 12.94 14.72 -22.12
N GLN A 73 14.02 14.65 -21.35
CA GLN A 73 14.95 15.78 -21.14
C GLN A 73 16.30 15.57 -21.84
N PHE A 74 16.55 14.36 -22.33
CA PHE A 74 17.82 13.96 -22.91
C PHE A 74 17.74 13.96 -24.44
N LYS A 75 18.85 14.38 -25.08
CA LYS A 75 18.98 14.31 -26.53
C LYS A 75 19.12 12.85 -26.97
N THR A 76 18.46 12.50 -28.07
CA THR A 76 18.49 11.19 -28.69
C THR A 76 18.34 11.32 -30.21
N TYR A 77 18.50 10.22 -30.94
CA TYR A 77 18.25 10.19 -32.38
C TYR A 77 16.79 9.89 -32.68
N GLU A 78 16.23 10.61 -33.64
CA GLU A 78 14.95 10.34 -34.29
C GLU A 78 15.20 9.74 -35.67
N ILE A 79 14.63 8.56 -35.94
CA ILE A 79 14.67 7.89 -37.23
C ILE A 79 13.23 7.65 -37.66
N LYS A 80 12.82 8.24 -38.78
CA LYS A 80 11.46 8.11 -39.35
C LYS A 80 10.33 8.34 -38.31
N GLY A 81 10.45 9.37 -37.47
CA GLY A 81 9.45 9.69 -36.44
C GLY A 81 9.53 8.88 -35.14
N ILE A 82 10.48 7.92 -35.05
CA ILE A 82 10.68 7.09 -33.86
C ILE A 82 11.94 7.57 -33.14
N HIS A 83 11.80 7.89 -31.86
CA HIS A 83 12.89 8.34 -31.00
C HIS A 83 13.54 7.15 -30.31
N LEU A 84 14.86 7.06 -30.37
CA LEU A 84 15.63 6.02 -29.67
C LEU A 84 15.62 6.26 -28.15
N ALA A 85 15.69 5.19 -27.36
CA ALA A 85 15.78 5.27 -25.91
C ALA A 85 17.04 6.06 -25.48
N PRO A 86 16.90 7.19 -24.77
CA PRO A 86 18.04 7.96 -24.33
C PRO A 86 18.79 7.20 -23.23
N ILE A 87 20.04 6.83 -23.50
CA ILE A 87 20.88 6.06 -22.56
C ILE A 87 20.98 6.77 -21.19
N ALA A 88 21.08 8.10 -21.21
CA ALA A 88 21.15 8.93 -20.01
C ALA A 88 19.89 8.86 -19.11
N ASP A 89 18.76 8.38 -19.64
CA ASP A 89 17.51 8.22 -18.91
C ASP A 89 17.24 6.75 -18.50
N ILE A 90 18.07 5.81 -18.99
CA ILE A 90 17.96 4.41 -18.60
C ILE A 90 18.43 4.29 -17.15
N LYS A 91 17.48 4.03 -16.25
CA LYS A 91 17.78 3.75 -14.86
C LYS A 91 17.98 2.26 -14.67
N HIS A 92 19.14 1.87 -14.17
CA HIS A 92 19.34 0.54 -13.63
C HIS A 92 18.88 0.53 -12.17
N PHE A 93 18.11 -0.47 -11.78
CA PHE A 93 17.95 -0.79 -10.37
C PHE A 93 19.01 -1.82 -10.01
N VAL A 94 19.75 -1.57 -8.93
CA VAL A 94 20.67 -2.57 -8.39
C VAL A 94 19.81 -3.64 -7.73
N ASN A 95 19.72 -4.81 -8.35
CA ASN A 95 19.05 -5.95 -7.74
C ASN A 95 20.03 -6.59 -6.74
N LEU A 96 19.95 -6.15 -5.48
CA LEU A 96 20.76 -6.72 -4.42
C LEU A 96 20.28 -8.15 -4.13
N ASN A 97 21.22 -9.07 -3.94
CA ASN A 97 20.90 -10.43 -3.50
C ASN A 97 20.17 -10.39 -2.14
N TYR A 98 19.24 -11.32 -1.94
CA TYR A 98 18.66 -11.53 -0.62
C TYR A 98 19.76 -11.87 0.40
N LYS A 99 19.60 -11.37 1.63
CA LYS A 99 20.47 -11.73 2.74
C LYS A 99 20.33 -13.24 2.98
N GLN A 100 21.45 -13.97 3.01
CA GLN A 100 21.44 -15.44 3.11
C GLN A 100 20.82 -15.96 4.41
N HIS A 101 20.84 -15.16 5.49
CA HIS A 101 20.21 -15.53 6.75
C HIS A 101 18.68 -15.35 6.77
N VAL A 102 18.12 -14.64 5.79
CA VAL A 102 16.67 -14.45 5.68
C VAL A 102 16.07 -15.72 5.09
N CYS A 103 15.33 -16.47 5.91
CA CYS A 103 14.73 -17.74 5.50
C CYS A 103 13.42 -17.98 6.25
N ASN A 104 12.34 -18.27 5.53
CA ASN A 104 11.02 -18.56 6.13
C ASN A 104 10.98 -19.90 6.88
N TYR A 105 11.91 -20.81 6.60
CA TYR A 105 11.89 -22.16 7.16
C TYR A 105 12.69 -22.28 8.46
N THR A 106 13.68 -21.42 8.70
CA THR A 106 14.46 -21.40 9.96
C THR A 106 13.85 -20.41 10.96
N SER A 107 13.89 -20.72 12.26
CA SER A 107 13.39 -19.78 13.29
C SER A 107 14.15 -18.47 13.25
N TYR A 108 15.48 -18.56 13.25
CA TYR A 108 16.38 -17.41 13.12
C TYR A 108 16.07 -16.54 11.90
N GLY A 109 15.87 -17.16 10.73
CA GLY A 109 15.54 -16.42 9.51
C GLY A 109 14.17 -15.75 9.58
N ARG A 110 13.15 -16.40 10.18
CA ARG A 110 11.83 -15.80 10.39
C ARG A 110 11.87 -14.64 11.37
N GLU A 111 12.63 -14.74 12.45
CA GLU A 111 12.79 -13.65 13.44
C GLU A 111 13.35 -12.38 12.80
N THR A 112 14.22 -12.51 11.78
CA THR A 112 14.71 -11.35 11.02
C THR A 112 13.68 -10.72 10.07
N LEU A 113 12.63 -11.45 9.72
CA LEU A 113 11.57 -11.00 8.80
C LEU A 113 10.34 -10.46 9.52
N TYR A 114 9.94 -11.11 10.60
CA TYR A 114 8.68 -10.86 11.29
C TYR A 114 8.93 -10.22 12.64
N LYS A 115 8.30 -9.07 12.87
CA LYS A 115 8.19 -8.52 14.21
C LYS A 115 7.12 -9.29 14.98
N THR A 116 7.49 -9.82 16.14
CA THR A 116 6.53 -10.48 17.03
C THR A 116 5.45 -9.49 17.46
N LEU A 117 4.21 -9.98 17.53
CA LEU A 117 3.11 -9.19 18.07
C LEU A 117 3.38 -8.92 19.56
N ASP A 118 2.86 -7.79 20.06
CA ASP A 118 2.89 -7.52 21.49
C ASP A 118 2.23 -8.68 22.26
N PRO A 119 2.88 -9.24 23.30
CA PRO A 119 2.33 -10.37 24.05
C PRO A 119 0.93 -10.12 24.61
N LEU A 120 0.64 -8.88 25.05
CA LEU A 120 -0.67 -8.51 25.57
C LEU A 120 -1.73 -8.57 24.46
N ILE A 121 -1.43 -8.04 23.29
CA ILE A 121 -2.35 -8.09 22.14
C ILE A 121 -2.55 -9.54 21.68
N SER A 122 -1.48 -10.34 21.66
CA SER A 122 -1.56 -11.76 21.32
C SER A 122 -2.46 -12.54 22.29
N TYR A 123 -2.39 -12.22 23.59
CA TYR A 123 -3.25 -12.82 24.60
C TYR A 123 -4.72 -12.45 24.39
N GLU A 124 -5.03 -11.17 24.18
CA GLU A 124 -6.41 -10.72 23.94
C GLU A 124 -6.98 -11.27 22.62
N ILE A 125 -6.17 -11.38 21.55
CA ILE A 125 -6.58 -12.04 20.31
C ILE A 125 -6.93 -13.50 20.57
N ALA A 126 -6.09 -14.24 21.29
CA ALA A 126 -6.37 -15.64 21.61
C ALA A 126 -7.68 -15.79 22.41
N LYS A 127 -8.01 -14.81 23.26
CA LYS A 127 -9.28 -14.74 23.96
C LYS A 127 -10.45 -14.46 23.01
N LEU A 128 -10.32 -13.49 22.11
CA LEU A 128 -11.31 -13.21 21.07
C LEU A 128 -11.61 -14.41 20.20
N THR A 129 -10.59 -15.16 19.77
CA THR A 129 -10.76 -16.36 18.93
C THR A 129 -11.54 -17.46 19.62
N LYS A 130 -11.45 -17.57 20.95
CA LYS A 130 -12.18 -18.56 21.75
C LYS A 130 -13.61 -18.13 22.08
N ALA A 131 -13.91 -16.84 21.99
CA ALA A 131 -15.22 -16.29 22.31
C ALA A 131 -16.20 -16.52 21.15
N TYR A 132 -16.86 -17.68 21.15
CA TYR A 132 -17.93 -17.97 20.19
C TYR A 132 -19.17 -17.11 20.48
N HIS A 133 -19.82 -16.63 19.41
CA HIS A 133 -21.06 -15.88 19.49
C HIS A 133 -22.04 -16.46 18.47
N GLU A 134 -23.18 -16.94 18.95
CA GLU A 134 -24.24 -17.47 18.10
C GLU A 134 -24.80 -16.38 17.16
N GLY A 135 -25.15 -16.77 15.93
CA GLY A 135 -25.75 -15.87 14.94
C GLY A 135 -24.78 -14.93 14.20
N ILE A 136 -23.47 -15.05 14.44
CA ILE A 136 -22.44 -14.26 13.74
C ILE A 136 -21.84 -15.08 12.59
N THR A 137 -21.58 -14.42 11.45
CA THR A 137 -20.89 -15.05 10.31
C THR A 137 -19.40 -15.25 10.60
N VAL A 138 -18.82 -16.32 10.05
CA VAL A 138 -17.37 -16.60 10.17
C VAL A 138 -16.55 -15.42 9.63
N GLU A 139 -16.97 -14.85 8.51
CA GLU A 139 -16.32 -13.69 7.88
C GLU A 139 -16.27 -12.47 8.81
N TYR A 140 -17.39 -12.11 9.44
CA TYR A 140 -17.42 -10.99 10.39
C TYR A 140 -16.52 -11.26 11.61
N PHE A 141 -16.53 -12.51 12.10
CA PHE A 141 -15.71 -12.90 13.23
C PHE A 141 -14.21 -12.77 12.94
N ASP A 142 -13.76 -13.27 11.79
CA ASP A 142 -12.37 -13.18 11.33
C ASP A 142 -11.94 -11.72 11.12
N TYR A 143 -12.81 -10.90 10.51
CA TYR A 143 -12.53 -9.47 10.31
C TYR A 143 -12.54 -8.67 11.61
N ARG A 144 -13.37 -9.03 12.59
CA ARG A 144 -13.34 -8.43 13.94
C ARG A 144 -11.99 -8.67 14.61
N ILE A 145 -11.48 -9.90 14.60
CA ILE A 145 -10.16 -10.23 15.15
C ILE A 145 -9.06 -9.50 14.39
N SER A 146 -9.14 -9.50 13.05
CA SER A 146 -8.18 -8.82 12.18
C SER A 146 -8.13 -7.31 12.46
N LYS A 147 -9.29 -6.66 12.68
CA LYS A 147 -9.36 -5.24 13.05
C LYS A 147 -8.77 -4.97 14.42
N TYR A 148 -9.07 -5.81 15.40
CA TYR A 148 -8.49 -5.68 16.73
C TYR A 148 -6.95 -5.72 16.68
N SER A 149 -6.39 -6.69 15.95
CA SER A 149 -4.94 -6.80 15.72
C SER A 149 -4.36 -5.56 15.03
N MET A 150 -4.97 -5.13 13.92
CA MET A 150 -4.55 -3.95 13.16
C MET A 150 -4.57 -2.66 14.00
N GLN A 151 -5.57 -2.53 14.88
CA GLN A 151 -5.71 -1.40 15.81
C GLN A 151 -4.88 -1.53 17.07
N LYS A 152 -4.08 -2.60 17.21
CA LYS A 152 -3.28 -2.90 18.40
C LYS A 152 -4.11 -2.95 19.69
N GLY A 153 -5.33 -3.46 19.59
CA GLY A 153 -6.30 -3.51 20.67
C GLY A 153 -6.82 -2.14 21.13
N LYS A 154 -6.57 -1.06 20.39
CA LYS A 154 -6.98 0.30 20.78
C LYS A 154 -8.29 0.73 20.16
N CYS A 155 -9.09 1.47 20.92
CA CYS A 155 -10.24 2.20 20.41
C CYS A 155 -9.83 3.17 19.29
N ALA A 156 -10.49 3.11 18.13
CA ALA A 156 -10.16 3.99 17.00
C ALA A 156 -10.36 5.48 17.30
N ILE A 157 -11.19 5.81 18.29
CA ILE A 157 -11.48 7.17 18.72
C ILE A 157 -10.58 7.54 19.90
N THR A 158 -10.78 6.94 21.07
CA THR A 158 -10.08 7.34 22.31
C THR A 158 -8.61 6.92 22.37
N GLN A 159 -8.18 6.00 21.50
CA GLN A 159 -6.84 5.38 21.51
C GLN A 159 -6.48 4.62 22.81
N GLN A 160 -7.44 4.46 23.72
CA GLN A 160 -7.30 3.62 24.90
C GLN A 160 -7.29 2.15 24.49
N PHE A 161 -6.51 1.36 25.22
CA PHE A 161 -6.47 -0.08 25.05
C PHE A 161 -7.78 -0.70 25.56
N LEU A 162 -8.36 -1.60 24.76
CA LEU A 162 -9.59 -2.32 25.05
C LEU A 162 -9.26 -3.79 25.17
N ARG A 163 -9.69 -4.44 26.26
CA ARG A 163 -9.60 -5.90 26.39
C ARG A 163 -10.59 -6.57 25.45
N ALA A 164 -10.42 -7.86 25.21
CA ALA A 164 -11.32 -8.66 24.38
C ALA A 164 -12.79 -8.55 24.82
N ASP A 165 -13.02 -8.51 26.13
CA ASP A 165 -14.37 -8.41 26.72
C ASP A 165 -14.95 -7.00 26.63
N ASP A 166 -14.09 -5.98 26.59
CA ASP A 166 -14.44 -4.57 26.71
C ASP A 166 -14.37 -3.84 25.36
N MET A 167 -14.54 -4.59 24.25
CA MET A 167 -14.44 -4.05 22.90
C MET A 167 -15.71 -4.32 22.09
N HIS A 168 -16.18 -3.28 21.40
CA HIS A 168 -17.23 -3.40 20.41
C HIS A 168 -16.64 -3.27 19.00
N CYS A 169 -17.10 -4.14 18.09
CA CYS A 169 -16.87 -3.96 16.67
C CYS A 169 -18.05 -3.17 16.09
N HIS A 170 -17.75 -2.02 15.50
CA HIS A 170 -18.73 -1.10 14.95
C HIS A 170 -18.66 -1.11 13.43
N HIS A 171 -19.83 -1.27 12.80
CA HIS A 171 -20.02 -0.98 11.38
C HIS A 171 -20.11 0.53 11.17
N LYS A 172 -19.13 1.11 10.47
CA LYS A 172 -19.09 2.55 10.15
C LYS A 172 -20.34 2.98 9.39
N LEU A 173 -20.72 2.21 8.37
CA LEU A 173 -22.03 2.24 7.75
C LEU A 173 -22.86 1.10 8.37
N PRO A 174 -23.93 1.40 9.14
CA PRO A 174 -24.76 0.39 9.77
C PRO A 174 -25.47 -0.53 8.76
N LYS A 175 -25.74 -1.77 9.16
CA LYS A 175 -26.44 -2.76 8.30
C LYS A 175 -27.81 -2.28 7.80
N PHE A 176 -28.58 -1.61 8.65
CA PHE A 176 -29.89 -1.06 8.26
C PHE A 176 -29.81 0.05 7.20
N LEU A 177 -28.63 0.66 7.00
CA LEU A 177 -28.34 1.62 5.94
C LEU A 177 -27.61 1.00 4.75
N GLY A 178 -27.62 -0.34 4.61
CA GLY A 178 -26.95 -1.06 3.53
C GLY A 178 -25.48 -1.37 3.78
N GLY A 179 -24.99 -1.21 5.01
CA GLY A 179 -23.65 -1.63 5.41
C GLY A 179 -23.47 -3.16 5.38
N ASN A 180 -22.25 -3.61 5.08
CA ASN A 180 -21.88 -5.02 5.05
C ASN A 180 -20.82 -5.36 6.12
N ASP A 181 -20.48 -6.64 6.26
CA ASP A 181 -19.45 -7.11 7.19
C ASP A 181 -18.02 -6.97 6.64
N ALA A 182 -17.82 -6.27 5.51
CA ALA A 182 -16.51 -6.14 4.89
C ALA A 182 -15.52 -5.44 5.82
N PHE A 183 -14.26 -5.88 5.77
CA PHE A 183 -13.20 -5.37 6.63
C PHE A 183 -13.15 -3.84 6.70
N ASP A 184 -13.22 -3.12 5.57
CA ASP A 184 -13.12 -1.65 5.59
C ASP A 184 -14.29 -0.93 6.26
N ASN A 185 -15.45 -1.59 6.37
CA ASN A 185 -16.62 -1.08 7.08
C ASN A 185 -16.53 -1.28 8.61
N LEU A 186 -15.59 -2.08 9.10
CA LEU A 186 -15.47 -2.39 10.52
C LEU A 186 -14.45 -1.52 11.24
N VAL A 187 -14.69 -1.27 12.52
CA VAL A 187 -13.75 -0.58 13.42
C VAL A 187 -13.96 -1.01 14.86
N ILE A 188 -12.88 -1.23 15.61
CA ILE A 188 -12.94 -1.52 17.05
C ILE A 188 -13.02 -0.22 17.83
N ILE A 189 -14.02 -0.12 18.69
CA ILE A 189 -14.26 1.04 19.54
C ILE A 189 -14.72 0.62 20.94
N ASP A 190 -14.60 1.55 21.86
CA ASP A 190 -15.11 1.43 23.23
C ASP A 190 -16.65 1.33 23.23
N PRO A 191 -17.26 0.52 24.12
CA PRO A 191 -18.72 0.38 24.19
C PRO A 191 -19.48 1.69 24.46
N PHE A 192 -18.96 2.62 25.26
CA PHE A 192 -19.58 3.92 25.49
C PHE A 192 -19.44 4.83 24.28
N VAL A 193 -18.29 4.80 23.59
CA VAL A 193 -18.13 5.47 22.30
C VAL A 193 -19.13 4.93 21.27
N HIS A 194 -19.34 3.61 21.22
CA HIS A 194 -20.32 2.99 20.33
C HIS A 194 -21.74 3.51 20.61
N LYS A 195 -22.12 3.60 21.88
CA LYS A 195 -23.42 4.17 22.29
C LYS A 195 -23.52 5.66 21.93
N LEU A 196 -22.46 6.44 22.13
CA LEU A 196 -22.44 7.87 21.77
C LEU A 196 -22.63 8.08 20.25
N ILE A 197 -22.03 7.25 19.40
CA ILE A 197 -22.20 7.36 17.93
C ILE A 197 -23.67 7.17 17.54
N HIS A 198 -24.37 6.19 18.13
CA HIS A 198 -25.76 5.89 17.75
C HIS A 198 -26.81 6.65 18.57
N ALA A 199 -26.40 7.42 19.58
CA ALA A 199 -27.33 8.14 20.44
C ALA A 199 -28.11 9.21 19.66
N THR A 200 -29.44 9.19 19.78
CA THR A 200 -30.37 10.18 19.22
C THR A 200 -30.93 11.12 20.28
N LYS A 201 -31.02 10.67 21.55
CA LYS A 201 -31.52 11.48 22.67
C LYS A 201 -30.40 12.36 23.25
N ILE A 202 -30.69 13.65 23.41
CA ILE A 202 -29.74 14.65 23.93
C ILE A 202 -29.20 14.24 25.31
N GLU A 203 -30.05 13.76 26.22
CA GLU A 203 -29.65 13.28 27.55
C GLU A 203 -28.59 12.17 27.49
N THR A 204 -28.74 11.25 26.54
CA THR A 204 -27.80 10.14 26.36
C THR A 204 -26.48 10.62 25.77
N ILE A 205 -26.53 11.57 24.83
CA ILE A 205 -25.34 12.21 24.25
C ILE A 205 -24.56 12.93 25.37
N MET A 206 -25.22 13.78 26.15
CA MET A 206 -24.59 14.53 27.23
C MET A 206 -23.97 13.61 28.29
N LYS A 207 -24.67 12.55 28.69
CA LYS A 207 -24.15 11.53 29.62
C LYS A 207 -22.84 10.93 29.12
N TYR A 208 -22.77 10.49 27.87
CA TYR A 208 -21.56 9.84 27.35
C TYR A 208 -20.44 10.82 27.04
N LEU A 209 -20.75 12.07 26.67
CA LEU A 209 -19.74 13.13 26.55
C LEU A 209 -19.06 13.41 27.90
N GLN A 210 -19.85 13.47 28.98
CA GLN A 210 -19.33 13.64 30.33
C GLN A 210 -18.47 12.46 30.77
N ILE A 211 -18.86 11.22 30.47
CA ILE A 211 -18.06 10.02 30.84
C ILE A 211 -16.75 9.96 30.06
N LEU A 212 -16.78 10.27 28.76
CA LEU A 212 -15.65 10.01 27.86
C LEU A 212 -14.61 11.13 27.82
N HIS A 213 -14.97 12.36 28.23
CA HIS A 213 -14.09 13.53 28.22
C HIS A 213 -13.27 13.68 26.92
N LEU A 214 -13.98 13.61 25.78
CA LEU A 214 -13.33 13.53 24.46
C LEU A 214 -12.67 14.85 24.07
N ASP A 215 -11.47 14.77 23.48
CA ASP A 215 -10.79 15.93 22.91
C ASP A 215 -11.38 16.35 21.54
N GLY A 216 -10.99 17.52 21.04
CA GLY A 216 -11.51 18.05 19.77
C GLY A 216 -11.22 17.17 18.54
N LYS A 217 -10.12 16.39 18.51
CA LYS A 217 -9.82 15.46 17.41
C LYS A 217 -10.70 14.21 17.51
N GLN A 218 -10.90 13.69 18.72
CA GLN A 218 -11.78 12.56 19.01
C GLN A 218 -13.23 12.90 18.68
N MET A 219 -13.68 14.11 19.04
CA MET A 219 -15.01 14.63 18.71
C MET A 219 -15.23 14.74 17.20
N LYS A 220 -14.24 15.22 16.45
CA LYS A 220 -14.32 15.22 14.97
C LYS A 220 -14.54 13.82 14.39
N LYS A 221 -13.87 12.79 14.94
CA LYS A 221 -14.07 11.39 14.51
C LYS A 221 -15.46 10.86 14.87
N VAL A 222 -15.95 11.13 16.09
CA VAL A 222 -17.32 10.76 16.48
C VAL A 222 -18.32 11.38 15.52
N THR A 223 -18.20 12.67 15.23
CA THR A 223 -19.08 13.37 14.30
C THR A 223 -18.98 12.81 12.87
N GLN A 224 -17.81 12.37 12.41
CA GLN A 224 -17.68 11.68 11.13
C GLN A 224 -18.46 10.37 11.09
N PHE A 225 -18.36 9.54 12.13
CA PHE A 225 -19.13 8.28 12.19
C PHE A 225 -20.64 8.53 12.30
N ARG A 226 -21.06 9.54 13.08
CA ARG A 226 -22.47 9.96 13.16
C ARG A 226 -23.04 10.36 11.81
N LYS A 227 -22.28 11.13 11.02
CA LYS A 227 -22.69 11.52 9.65
C LYS A 227 -22.90 10.32 8.74
N VAL A 228 -22.03 9.31 8.80
CA VAL A 228 -22.20 8.06 8.02
C VAL A 228 -23.46 7.31 8.46
N CYS A 229 -23.80 7.38 9.74
CA CYS A 229 -25.05 6.84 10.30
C CYS A 229 -26.30 7.73 10.02
N LYS A 230 -26.17 8.80 9.22
CA LYS A 230 -27.23 9.80 8.96
C LYS A 230 -27.78 10.45 10.24
N LEU A 231 -26.92 10.68 11.23
CA LEU A 231 -27.23 11.37 12.47
C LEU A 231 -26.63 12.77 12.49
N GLU A 232 -27.30 13.68 13.20
CA GLU A 232 -26.86 15.06 13.36
C GLU A 232 -25.48 15.12 14.06
N PRO A 233 -24.62 16.07 13.65
CA PRO A 233 -23.34 16.30 14.28
C PRO A 233 -23.53 16.78 15.72
N ILE A 234 -22.62 16.39 16.60
CA ILE A 234 -22.58 16.96 17.95
C ILE A 234 -21.84 18.29 17.82
N LEU A 235 -22.57 19.39 17.98
CA LEU A 235 -22.00 20.72 18.13
C LEU A 235 -21.62 20.88 19.61
N LEU A 236 -20.36 21.20 19.87
CA LEU A 236 -19.92 21.63 21.19
C LEU A 236 -19.94 23.15 21.15
N ASP A 237 -20.80 23.75 21.99
CA ASP A 237 -20.82 25.19 22.24
C ASP A 237 -19.59 25.60 23.09
#